data_AF-A0AAJ5E3T1-F1
#
_entry.id   AF-A0AAJ5E3T1-F1
#
_cell.length_a   1.000
_cell.length_b   1.000
_cell.length_c   1.000
_cell.angle_alpha   90.00
_cell.angle_beta   90.00
_cell.angle_gamma   90.00
#
_symmetry.space_group_name_H-M   'P 1'
#
loop_
_entity.id
_entity.type
_entity.pdbx_description
1 polymer ?
#
loop_
_entity_poly.entity_id
_entity_poly.type
_entity_poly.pdbx_seq_one_letter_code
_entity_poly.pdbx_strand_id
1 'polypeptide(L)'
;METRSAPECSSISSSLIALLHLVHDGRGFACVPDFAVKDALADGSLRSVLDSYMTRTTVFQILWPSSKQMSPKVRAFVDFFVERFGNHLVTSET
;
A
#
# COMPACT_ATOMS: atom_id res chain seq x y z
N MET A 1 -21.02 29.79 -6.82
CA MET A 1 -21.06 28.32 -6.61
C MET A 1 -20.22 27.70 -7.71
N GLU A 2 -18.90 27.85 -7.58
CA GLU A 2 -17.92 27.36 -8.56
C GLU A 2 -17.76 25.85 -8.41
N THR A 3 -18.10 25.12 -9.48
CA THR A 3 -17.67 23.74 -9.66
C THR A 3 -16.15 23.73 -9.77
N ARG A 4 -15.44 23.48 -8.67
CA ARG A 4 -14.02 23.13 -8.71
C ARG A 4 -13.89 21.90 -9.60
N SER A 5 -13.43 22.11 -10.83
CA SER A 5 -13.07 21.04 -11.75
C SER A 5 -12.05 20.15 -11.04
N ALA A 6 -12.36 18.86 -10.91
CA ALA A 6 -11.38 17.90 -10.43
C ALA A 6 -10.16 17.94 -11.36
N PRO A 7 -8.92 17.79 -10.85
CA PRO A 7 -7.73 17.76 -11.70
C PRO A 7 -7.92 16.68 -12.76
N GLU A 8 -7.69 17.02 -14.04
CA GLU A 8 -7.70 16.03 -15.12
C GLU A 8 -6.64 14.98 -14.81
N CYS A 9 -7.07 13.73 -14.63
CA CYS A 9 -6.17 12.63 -14.29
C CYS A 9 -5.17 12.46 -15.44
N SER A 10 -3.89 12.77 -15.18
CA SER A 10 -2.85 12.77 -16.22
C SER A 10 -2.51 11.36 -16.71
N SER A 11 -2.70 10.33 -15.87
CA SER A 11 -2.47 8.94 -16.22
C SER A 11 -3.21 7.99 -15.27
N ILE A 12 -3.73 6.88 -15.80
CA ILE A 12 -4.40 5.83 -15.05
C ILE A 12 -3.60 4.54 -15.22
N SER A 13 -3.25 3.89 -14.11
CA SER A 13 -2.55 2.61 -14.11
C SER A 13 -3.01 1.73 -12.95
N SER A 14 -3.10 0.42 -13.18
CA SER A 14 -3.34 -0.59 -12.15
C SER A 14 -2.05 -1.15 -11.55
N SER A 15 -0.88 -0.76 -12.10
CA SER A 15 0.43 -1.22 -11.63
C SER A 15 1.04 -0.22 -10.66
N LEU A 16 1.35 -0.69 -9.45
CA LEU A 16 2.04 0.09 -8.44
C LEU A 16 3.39 0.64 -8.94
N ILE A 17 4.17 -0.17 -9.66
CA ILE A 17 5.48 0.22 -10.19
C ILE A 17 5.34 1.39 -11.17
N ALA A 18 4.33 1.34 -12.04
CA ALA A 18 4.07 2.41 -12.99
C ALA A 18 3.69 3.72 -12.27
N LEU A 19 2.87 3.65 -11.23
CA LEU A 19 2.53 4.82 -10.41
C LEU A 19 3.75 5.41 -9.72
N LEU A 20 4.64 4.58 -9.15
CA LEU A 20 5.87 5.04 -8.52
C LEU A 20 6.78 5.77 -9.52
N HIS A 21 6.96 5.21 -10.72
CA HIS A 21 7.76 5.85 -11.77
C HIS A 21 7.18 7.22 -12.16
N LEU A 22 5.86 7.32 -12.32
CA LEU A 22 5.21 8.59 -12.65
C LEU A 22 5.44 9.66 -11.57
N VAL A 23 5.37 9.29 -10.28
CA VAL A 23 5.59 10.24 -9.18
C VAL A 23 7.07 10.63 -9.10
N HIS A 24 8.00 9.67 -9.24
CA HIS A 24 9.44 9.98 -9.27
C HIS A 24 9.85 10.85 -10.46
N ASP A 25 9.18 10.71 -11.60
CA ASP A 25 9.36 11.58 -12.78
C ASP A 25 8.68 12.95 -12.64
N GLY A 26 8.04 13.24 -11.50
CA GLY A 26 7.38 14.52 -11.25
C GLY A 26 6.07 14.74 -12.03
N ARG A 27 5.41 13.66 -12.48
CA ARG A 27 4.17 13.75 -13.28
C ARG A 27 2.89 13.91 -12.46
N GLY A 28 3.00 14.06 -11.14
CA GLY A 28 1.89 14.32 -10.22
C GLY A 28 2.06 13.67 -8.84
N PHE A 29 0.94 13.41 -8.18
CA PHE A 29 0.87 12.63 -6.94
C PHE A 29 0.07 11.34 -7.18
N ALA A 30 0.39 10.29 -6.44
CA ALA A 30 -0.33 9.02 -6.50
C ALA A 30 -0.74 8.56 -5.10
N CYS A 31 -1.88 7.90 -5.01
CA CYS A 31 -2.30 7.20 -3.80
C CYS A 31 -1.77 5.76 -3.88
N VAL A 32 -0.74 5.46 -3.10
CA VAL A 32 -0.05 4.18 -3.07
C VAL A 32 0.11 3.71 -1.63
N PRO A 33 0.25 2.40 -1.39
CA PRO A 33 0.52 1.90 -0.04
C PRO A 33 1.88 2.36 0.50
N ASP A 34 1.93 2.69 1.80
CA ASP A 34 3.13 3.25 2.46
C ASP A 34 4.37 2.36 2.36
N PHE A 35 4.19 1.03 2.35
CA PHE A 35 5.30 0.10 2.26
C PHE A 35 6.08 0.25 0.94
N ALA A 36 5.43 0.73 -0.12
CA ALA A 36 6.03 0.87 -1.44
C ALA A 36 6.91 2.12 -1.58
N VAL A 37 6.69 3.11 -0.71
CA VAL A 37 7.37 4.41 -0.72
C VAL A 37 8.20 4.64 0.54
N LYS A 38 8.32 3.66 1.42
CA LYS A 38 8.99 3.79 2.72
C LYS A 38 10.42 4.34 2.60
N ASP A 39 11.20 3.80 1.67
CA ASP A 39 12.59 4.24 1.46
C ASP A 39 12.65 5.63 0.83
N ALA A 40 11.76 5.91 -0.12
CA ALA A 40 11.64 7.22 -0.77
C ALA A 40 11.13 8.33 0.16
N LEU A 41 10.34 7.99 1.18
CA LEU A 41 9.98 8.89 2.26
C LEU A 41 11.15 9.11 3.23
N ALA A 42 11.95 8.07 3.48
CA ALA A 42 13.10 8.14 4.39
C ALA A 42 14.25 8.96 3.80
N ASP A 43 14.50 8.88 2.49
CA ASP A 43 15.52 9.66 1.79
C ASP A 43 15.05 11.06 1.35
N GLY A 44 13.75 11.34 1.47
CA GLY A 44 13.13 12.62 1.13
C GLY A 44 12.90 12.85 -0.36
N SER A 45 13.13 11.84 -1.22
CA SER A 45 12.80 11.91 -2.65
C SER A 45 11.29 11.98 -2.90
N LEU A 46 10.48 11.45 -1.98
CA LEU A 46 9.03 11.60 -1.95
C LEU A 46 8.57 12.23 -0.63
N ARG A 47 7.40 12.88 -0.69
CA ARG A 47 6.75 13.46 0.48
C ARG A 47 5.28 13.06 0.51
N SER A 48 4.81 12.56 1.65
CA SER A 48 3.39 12.32 1.85
C SER A 48 2.62 13.63 1.86
N VAL A 49 1.45 13.63 1.24
CA VAL A 49 0.51 14.74 1.19
C VAL A 49 -0.87 14.22 1.51
N LEU A 50 -1.73 15.07 2.08
CA LEU A 50 -3.10 14.73 2.44
C LEU A 50 -3.23 13.65 3.53
N ASP A 51 -2.21 13.46 4.38
CA ASP A 51 -2.24 12.49 5.50
C ASP A 51 -3.50 12.66 6.38
N SER A 52 -3.93 13.90 6.63
CA SER A 52 -5.14 14.22 7.41
C SER A 52 -6.45 13.72 6.79
N TYR A 53 -6.43 13.36 5.51
CA TYR A 53 -7.59 12.86 4.77
C TYR A 53 -7.51 11.34 4.55
N MET A 54 -6.43 10.68 4.95
CA MET A 54 -6.25 9.24 4.81
C MET A 54 -6.78 8.54 6.06
N THR A 55 -7.94 7.90 5.94
CA THR A 55 -8.58 7.14 7.04
C THR A 55 -8.47 5.63 6.84
N ARG A 56 -7.85 5.17 5.75
CA ARG A 56 -7.97 3.78 5.29
C ARG A 56 -6.62 3.06 5.33
N THR A 57 -6.49 2.18 6.31
CA THR A 57 -5.38 1.22 6.38
C THR A 57 -5.69 0.02 5.47
N THR A 58 -4.74 -0.38 4.64
CA THR A 58 -4.86 -1.61 3.84
C THR A 58 -4.41 -2.80 4.67
N VAL A 59 -5.29 -3.80 4.82
CA VAL A 59 -4.99 -5.06 5.50
C VAL A 59 -4.43 -6.05 4.49
N PHE A 60 -3.28 -6.66 4.77
CA PHE A 60 -2.82 -7.81 4.02
C PHE A 60 -3.43 -9.09 4.57
N GLN A 61 -4.03 -9.87 3.69
CA GLN A 61 -4.66 -11.13 4.05
C GLN A 61 -3.96 -12.28 3.31
N ILE A 62 -3.57 -13.31 4.05
CA ILE A 62 -3.13 -14.57 3.46
C ILE A 62 -4.37 -15.43 3.24
N LEU A 63 -4.59 -15.85 2.01
CA LEU A 63 -5.72 -16.70 1.64
C LEU A 63 -5.23 -18.11 1.32
N TRP A 64 -5.89 -19.12 1.88
CA TRP A 64 -5.64 -20.52 1.56
C TRP A 64 -6.97 -21.26 1.29
N PRO A 65 -6.95 -22.33 0.48
CA PRO A 65 -8.14 -23.15 0.23
C PRO A 65 -8.70 -23.70 1.54
N SER A 66 -10.03 -23.76 1.65
CA SER A 66 -10.75 -24.34 2.81
C SER A 66 -10.65 -25.88 2.87
N SER A 67 -9.48 -26.45 2.55
CA SER A 67 -9.25 -27.87 2.74
C SER A 67 -9.18 -28.15 4.25
N LYS A 68 -9.72 -29.30 4.67
CA LYS A 68 -9.93 -29.66 6.08
C LYS A 68 -8.66 -29.63 6.95
N GLN A 69 -7.45 -29.64 6.37
CA GLN A 69 -6.20 -29.60 7.13
C GLN A 69 -5.15 -28.75 6.40
N MET A 70 -4.77 -27.63 7.02
CA MET A 70 -3.62 -26.83 6.56
C MET A 70 -2.36 -27.68 6.71
N SER A 71 -1.60 -27.87 5.62
CA SER A 71 -0.36 -28.64 5.68
C SER A 71 0.65 -27.96 6.62
N PRO A 72 1.52 -28.72 7.32
CA PRO A 72 2.53 -28.13 8.20
C PRO A 72 3.42 -27.10 7.51
N LYS A 73 3.68 -27.26 6.21
CA LYS A 73 4.47 -26.32 5.40
C LYS A 73 3.75 -24.98 5.20
N VAL A 74 2.44 -25.00 4.96
CA VAL A 74 1.64 -23.76 4.84
C VAL A 74 1.56 -23.07 6.20
N ARG A 75 1.40 -23.83 7.30
CA ARG A 75 1.43 -23.27 8.64
C ARG A 75 2.75 -22.55 8.92
N ALA A 76 3.87 -23.23 8.70
CA ALA A 76 5.20 -22.64 8.90
C ALA A 76 5.43 -21.37 8.06
N PHE A 77 4.89 -21.33 6.83
CA PHE A 77 4.93 -20.12 6.00
C PHE A 77 4.08 -18.97 6.57
N VAL A 78 2.87 -19.27 7.04
CA VAL A 78 2.01 -18.27 7.69
C VAL A 78 2.68 -17.73 8.96
N ASP A 79 3.23 -18.61 9.80
CA ASP A 79 3.92 -18.22 11.04
C ASP A 79 5.12 -17.31 10.72
N PHE A 80 5.95 -17.70 9.74
CA PHE A 80 7.06 -16.88 9.25
C PHE A 80 6.60 -15.51 8.71
N PHE A 81 5.50 -15.49 7.95
CA PHE A 81 4.97 -14.25 7.39
C PHE A 81 4.48 -13.31 8.48
N VAL A 82 3.73 -13.82 9.46
CA VAL A 82 3.24 -13.02 10.59
C VAL A 82 4.40 -12.48 11.42
N GLU A 83 5.42 -13.29 11.70
CA GLU A 83 6.62 -12.85 12.44
C GLU A 83 7.35 -11.71 11.71
N ARG A 84 7.50 -11.81 10.38
CA ARG A 84 8.32 -10.85 9.62
C ARG A 84 7.58 -9.59 9.20
N PHE A 85 6.27 -9.69 8.95
CA PHE A 85 5.44 -8.61 8.41
C PHE A 85 4.44 -8.04 9.42
N GLY A 86 4.12 -8.75 10.51
CA GLY A 86 3.17 -8.29 11.53
C GLY A 86 3.55 -6.95 12.17
N ASN A 87 4.84 -6.63 12.26
CA ASN A 87 5.34 -5.34 12.78
C ASN A 87 5.37 -4.20 11.76
N HIS A 88 5.14 -4.48 10.47
CA HIS A 88 5.18 -3.47 9.39
C HIS A 88 3.80 -3.22 8.77
N LEU A 89 2.83 -4.05 9.12
CA LEU A 89 1.45 -3.91 8.72
C LEU A 89 0.70 -3.30 9.91
N VAL A 90 0.28 -2.05 9.77
CA VAL A 90 -0.53 -1.37 10.79
C VAL A 90 -1.75 -2.25 11.07
N THR A 91 -1.76 -2.88 12.24
CA THR A 91 -2.93 -3.54 12.79
C THR A 91 -3.91 -2.45 13.15
N SER A 92 -4.99 -2.33 12.37
CA SER A 92 -6.15 -1.52 12.75
C SER A 92 -6.73 -2.10 14.04
N GLU A 93 -6.30 -1.59 15.18
CA GLU A 93 -7.00 -1.82 16.45
C GLU A 93 -8.37 -1.14 16.32
N THR A 94 -9.41 -1.89 16.67
CA THR A 94 -10.83 -1.52 16.51
C THR A 94 -11.22 -0.40 17.46
#